data_AF-A0A519BDS7-F1
#
_entry.id   AF-A0A519BDS7-F1
#
_cell.length_a   1.000
_cell.length_b   1.000
_cell.length_c   1.000
_cell.angle_alpha   90.00
_cell.angle_beta   90.00
_cell.angle_gamma   90.00
#
_symmetry.space_group_name_H-M   'P 1'
#
loop_
_entity.id
_entity.type
_entity.pdbx_description
1 polymer ?
#
loop_
_entity_poly.entity_id
_entity_poly.type
_entity_poly.pdbx_seq_one_letter_code
_entity_poly.pdbx_strand_id
1 'polypeptide(L)'
;MTEEEFINILKTGSFKERFDAVSRADPAYLTRAVSDKDENIRYKAASRIPPENLAPLISDPYKEVRLIVAKRINAKELPKMINDKSFWVRHAVAERIDKSFLPSLVEDKEPIVRIMVAERIDEEYLKDMVKDGEPLVRKAVAKRIPAQYLFLLRNDASESVRNIVSERLKL
;
A
#
# COMPACT_ATOMS: atom_id res chain seq x y z
N MET A 1 -25.66 21.08 -0.01
CA MET A 1 -25.69 21.30 1.45
C MET A 1 -24.59 22.26 1.81
N THR A 2 -24.85 23.18 2.73
CA THR A 2 -23.83 24.09 3.26
C THR A 2 -22.89 23.33 4.21
N GLU A 3 -21.74 23.91 4.56
CA GLU A 3 -20.84 23.33 5.55
C GLU A 3 -21.50 23.20 6.93
N GLU A 4 -22.30 24.19 7.32
CA GLU A 4 -23.02 24.20 8.59
C GLU A 4 -24.08 23.08 8.67
N GLU A 5 -24.87 22.91 7.61
CA GLU A 5 -25.82 21.79 7.48
C GLU A 5 -25.10 20.44 7.59
N PHE A 6 -23.96 20.30 6.90
CA PHE A 6 -23.16 19.09 6.93
C PHE A 6 -22.65 18.77 8.34
N ILE A 7 -22.08 19.76 9.05
CA ILE A 7 -21.62 19.61 10.42
C ILE A 7 -22.78 19.24 11.36
N ASN A 8 -23.95 19.85 11.19
CA ASN A 8 -25.11 19.53 12.01
C ASN A 8 -25.57 18.08 11.81
N ILE A 9 -25.61 17.60 10.56
CA ILE A 9 -25.91 16.20 10.24
C ILE A 9 -24.87 15.28 10.89
N LEU A 10 -23.57 15.59 10.81
CA LEU A 10 -22.54 14.78 11.44
C LEU A 10 -22.71 14.64 12.97
N LYS A 11 -23.24 15.67 13.63
CA LYS A 11 -23.46 15.67 15.09
C LYS A 11 -24.72 14.94 15.51
N THR A 12 -25.83 15.14 14.79
CA THR A 12 -27.17 14.76 15.25
C THR A 12 -27.84 13.67 14.40
N GLY A 13 -27.38 13.48 13.17
CA GLY A 13 -27.99 12.56 12.21
C GLY A 13 -27.78 11.09 12.57
N SER A 14 -28.73 10.27 12.13
CA SER A 14 -28.60 8.81 12.09
C SER A 14 -27.42 8.36 11.23
N PHE A 15 -27.01 7.10 11.35
CA PHE A 15 -25.97 6.53 10.47
C PHE A 15 -26.27 6.79 8.99
N LYS A 16 -27.51 6.53 8.56
CA LYS A 16 -27.93 6.72 7.16
C LYS A 16 -27.80 8.17 6.71
N GLU A 17 -28.28 9.13 7.51
CA GLU A 17 -28.18 10.55 7.17
C GLU A 17 -26.73 11.02 7.09
N ARG A 18 -25.88 10.61 8.04
CA ARG A 18 -24.45 10.94 8.02
C ARG A 18 -23.76 10.31 6.82
N PHE A 19 -24.04 9.04 6.52
CA PHE A 19 -23.49 8.34 5.37
C PHE A 19 -23.91 9.00 4.04
N ASP A 20 -25.18 9.34 3.89
CA ASP A 20 -25.72 10.04 2.72
C ASP A 20 -25.13 11.45 2.59
N ALA A 21 -24.82 12.11 3.70
CA ALA A 21 -24.16 13.40 3.72
C ALA A 21 -22.70 13.30 3.28
N VAL A 22 -21.88 12.41 3.87
CA VAL A 22 -20.48 12.22 3.43
C VAL A 22 -20.35 11.66 2.02
N SER A 23 -21.43 11.10 1.46
CA SER A 23 -21.46 10.63 0.08
C SER A 23 -21.64 11.75 -0.94
N ARG A 24 -22.30 12.85 -0.56
CA ARG A 24 -22.71 13.93 -1.46
C ARG A 24 -22.07 15.28 -1.15
N ALA A 25 -21.56 15.48 0.06
CA ALA A 25 -20.92 16.72 0.47
C ALA A 25 -19.73 17.07 -0.42
N ASP A 26 -19.45 18.37 -0.53
CA ASP A 26 -18.22 18.88 -1.13
C ASP A 26 -17.00 18.25 -0.43
N PRO A 27 -16.01 17.73 -1.18
CA PRO A 27 -14.78 17.19 -0.60
C PRO A 27 -14.07 18.11 0.41
N ALA A 28 -14.19 19.44 0.27
CA ALA A 28 -13.61 20.41 1.20
C ALA A 28 -14.13 20.25 2.64
N TYR A 29 -15.38 19.79 2.81
CA TYR A 29 -15.99 19.63 4.13
C TYR A 29 -15.66 18.29 4.79
N LEU A 30 -15.15 17.31 4.04
CA LEU A 30 -14.98 15.94 4.54
C LEU A 30 -13.93 15.79 5.63
N THR A 31 -13.06 16.80 5.81
CA THR A 31 -12.19 16.91 6.98
C THR A 31 -12.97 16.85 8.30
N ARG A 32 -14.23 17.31 8.32
CA ARG A 32 -15.09 17.25 9.53
C ARG A 32 -15.58 15.83 9.85
N ALA A 33 -15.56 14.91 8.90
CA ALA A 33 -16.04 13.54 9.07
C ALA A 33 -14.93 12.53 9.45
N VAL A 34 -13.67 12.94 9.50
CA VAL A 34 -12.54 12.03 9.79
C VAL A 34 -12.55 11.48 11.22
N SER A 35 -13.36 12.08 12.12
CA SER A 35 -13.56 11.62 13.49
C SER A 35 -14.96 11.08 13.73
N ASP A 36 -15.73 10.75 12.68
CA ASP A 36 -17.03 10.10 12.85
C ASP A 36 -16.84 8.79 13.62
N LYS A 37 -17.78 8.48 14.53
CA LYS A 37 -17.75 7.26 15.33
C LYS A 37 -17.82 5.99 14.48
N ASP A 38 -18.44 6.06 13.30
CA ASP A 38 -18.62 4.93 12.40
C ASP A 38 -17.48 4.80 11.38
N GLU A 39 -16.86 3.62 11.30
CA GLU A 39 -15.76 3.35 10.38
C GLU A 39 -16.15 3.45 8.91
N ASN A 40 -17.40 3.17 8.55
CA ASN A 40 -17.86 3.24 7.16
C ASN A 40 -17.98 4.70 6.70
N ILE A 41 -18.33 5.60 7.62
CA ILE A 41 -18.35 7.04 7.37
C ILE A 41 -16.91 7.56 7.24
N ARG A 42 -16.01 7.16 8.15
CA ARG A 42 -14.58 7.53 8.05
C ARG A 42 -13.95 6.99 6.76
N TYR A 43 -14.25 5.74 6.37
CA TYR A 43 -13.82 5.15 5.11
C TYR A 43 -14.34 5.95 3.91
N LYS A 44 -15.63 6.30 3.90
CA LYS A 44 -16.23 7.09 2.81
C LYS A 44 -15.59 8.48 2.72
N ALA A 45 -15.36 9.14 3.85
CA ALA A 45 -14.63 10.41 3.90
C ALA A 45 -13.20 10.25 3.37
N ALA A 46 -12.47 9.24 3.86
CA ALA A 46 -11.10 8.90 3.46
C ALA A 46 -10.97 8.54 1.98
N SER A 47 -12.04 8.09 1.32
CA SER A 47 -12.05 7.80 -0.12
C SER A 47 -12.18 9.05 -0.99
N ARG A 48 -12.61 10.17 -0.43
CA ARG A 48 -12.99 11.39 -1.18
C ARG A 48 -12.22 12.64 -0.78
N ILE A 49 -11.78 12.73 0.49
CA ILE A 49 -11.02 13.88 0.99
C ILE A 49 -9.73 14.09 0.17
N PRO A 50 -9.27 15.34 -0.05
CA PRO A 50 -8.00 15.60 -0.72
C PRO A 50 -6.81 14.86 -0.04
N PRO A 51 -5.86 14.30 -0.82
CA PRO A 51 -4.74 13.52 -0.29
C PRO A 51 -3.92 14.19 0.84
N GLU A 52 -3.75 15.50 0.78
CA GLU A 52 -3.03 16.32 1.75
C GLU A 52 -3.69 16.32 3.15
N ASN A 53 -4.98 15.96 3.22
CA ASN A 53 -5.75 15.95 4.45
C ASN A 53 -5.96 14.53 5.02
N LEU A 54 -5.31 13.50 4.47
CA LEU A 54 -5.46 12.11 4.91
C LEU A 54 -4.63 11.75 6.16
N ALA A 55 -3.65 12.57 6.54
CA ALA A 55 -2.74 12.29 7.65
C ALA A 55 -3.44 11.93 8.98
N PRO A 56 -4.57 12.55 9.38
CA PRO A 56 -5.28 12.19 10.62
C PRO A 56 -5.78 10.74 10.66
N LEU A 57 -5.95 10.08 9.51
CA LEU A 57 -6.50 8.73 9.39
C LEU A 57 -5.43 7.63 9.27
N ILE A 58 -4.14 7.98 9.29
CA ILE A 58 -3.02 7.02 9.24
C ILE A 58 -3.15 5.95 10.32
N SER A 59 -3.59 6.34 11.52
CA SER A 59 -3.69 5.46 12.69
C SER A 59 -5.13 5.00 12.97
N ASP A 60 -6.03 5.05 11.97
CA ASP A 60 -7.41 4.62 12.16
C ASP A 60 -7.46 3.18 12.71
N PRO A 61 -8.31 2.87 13.71
CA PRO A 61 -8.38 1.52 14.26
C PRO A 61 -8.71 0.44 13.21
N TYR A 62 -9.43 0.79 12.15
CA TYR A 62 -9.92 -0.12 11.13
C TYR A 62 -8.97 -0.20 9.94
N LYS A 63 -8.65 -1.43 9.51
CA LYS A 63 -7.66 -1.68 8.45
C LYS A 63 -8.14 -1.15 7.09
N GLU A 64 -9.44 -1.16 6.83
CA GLU A 64 -10.05 -0.70 5.59
C GLU A 64 -9.84 0.80 5.39
N VAL A 65 -9.94 1.58 6.47
CA VAL A 65 -9.66 3.01 6.47
C VAL A 65 -8.16 3.25 6.25
N ARG A 66 -7.28 2.58 6.99
CA ARG A 66 -5.83 2.71 6.78
C ARG A 66 -5.42 2.28 5.37
N LEU A 67 -6.05 1.25 4.79
CA LEU A 67 -5.76 0.80 3.43
C LEU A 67 -6.10 1.87 2.39
N ILE A 68 -7.27 2.51 2.48
CA ILE A 68 -7.61 3.59 1.55
C ILE A 68 -6.72 4.82 1.76
N VAL A 69 -6.27 5.09 3.00
CA VAL A 69 -5.26 6.10 3.31
C VAL A 69 -3.94 5.77 2.59
N ALA A 70 -3.37 4.57 2.77
CA ALA A 70 -2.12 4.16 2.13
C ALA A 70 -2.19 4.22 0.59
N LYS A 71 -3.36 3.98 0.00
CA LYS A 71 -3.56 4.09 -1.45
C LYS A 71 -3.62 5.52 -1.98
N ARG A 72 -3.96 6.51 -1.14
CA ARG A 72 -4.26 7.88 -1.60
C ARG A 72 -3.36 8.95 -1.01
N ILE A 73 -2.87 8.78 0.21
CA ILE A 73 -2.08 9.79 0.92
C ILE A 73 -0.86 10.23 0.11
N ASN A 74 -0.41 11.46 0.31
CA ASN A 74 0.83 11.93 -0.29
C ASN A 74 1.97 10.95 0.02
N ALA A 75 2.75 10.56 -1.00
CA ALA A 75 3.77 9.54 -0.87
C ALA A 75 4.81 9.85 0.22
N LYS A 76 5.07 11.13 0.50
CA LYS A 76 5.98 11.57 1.58
C LYS A 76 5.55 11.13 2.99
N GLU A 77 4.27 10.80 3.17
CA GLU A 77 3.70 10.37 4.45
C GLU A 77 3.70 8.84 4.60
N LEU A 78 3.89 8.08 3.51
CA LEU A 78 3.88 6.62 3.52
C LEU A 78 4.91 5.97 4.46
N PRO A 79 6.09 6.54 4.74
CA PRO A 79 7.00 6.01 5.75
C PRO A 79 6.34 5.83 7.13
N LYS A 80 5.32 6.64 7.47
CA LYS A 80 4.57 6.52 8.74
C LYS A 80 3.69 5.24 8.80
N MET A 81 3.44 4.62 7.65
CA MET A 81 2.57 3.44 7.51
C MET A 81 3.35 2.16 7.19
N ILE A 82 4.68 2.23 7.06
CA ILE A 82 5.52 1.14 6.57
C ILE A 82 5.46 -0.11 7.46
N ASN A 83 5.22 0.07 8.76
CA ASN A 83 5.10 -0.99 9.76
C ASN A 83 3.64 -1.31 10.12
N ASP A 84 2.67 -1.03 9.24
CA ASP A 84 1.26 -1.31 9.54
C ASP A 84 1.05 -2.79 9.91
N LYS A 85 0.19 -3.03 10.91
CA LYS A 85 -0.18 -4.38 11.35
C LYS A 85 -0.79 -5.24 10.25
N SER A 86 -1.44 -4.63 9.24
CA SER A 86 -2.05 -5.33 8.12
C SER A 86 -1.12 -5.37 6.91
N PHE A 87 -0.86 -6.56 6.39
CA PHE A 87 -0.06 -6.71 5.17
C PHE A 87 -0.70 -6.08 3.94
N TRP A 88 -2.03 -5.97 3.88
CA TRP A 88 -2.71 -5.24 2.80
C TRP A 88 -2.30 -3.77 2.77
N VAL A 89 -2.13 -3.16 3.94
CA VAL A 89 -1.66 -1.78 4.06
C VAL A 89 -0.18 -1.70 3.71
N ARG A 90 0.66 -2.61 4.23
CA ARG A 90 2.10 -2.64 3.89
C ARG A 90 2.34 -2.89 2.40
N HIS A 91 1.53 -3.71 1.75
CA HIS A 91 1.54 -3.89 0.30
C HIS A 91 1.20 -2.58 -0.43
N ALA A 92 0.12 -1.89 -0.04
CA ALA A 92 -0.24 -0.59 -0.62
C ALA A 92 0.83 0.49 -0.38
N VAL A 93 1.54 0.41 0.74
CA VAL A 93 2.73 1.24 1.00
C VAL A 93 3.84 0.87 0.02
N ALA A 94 4.18 -0.43 -0.10
CA ALA A 94 5.21 -0.93 -1.01
C ALA A 94 4.93 -0.61 -2.48
N GLU A 95 3.67 -0.41 -2.88
CA GLU A 95 3.29 0.02 -4.24
C GLU A 95 3.69 1.47 -4.57
N ARG A 96 3.72 2.35 -3.56
CA ARG A 96 3.76 3.80 -3.77
C ARG A 96 4.89 4.53 -3.06
N ILE A 97 5.47 3.93 -2.02
CA ILE A 97 6.53 4.55 -1.24
C ILE A 97 7.74 4.85 -2.13
N ASP A 98 8.46 5.91 -1.78
CA ASP A 98 9.75 6.22 -2.39
C ASP A 98 10.67 5.00 -2.28
N LYS A 99 11.39 4.70 -3.37
CA LYS A 99 12.17 3.48 -3.48
C LYS A 99 13.27 3.37 -2.42
N SER A 100 13.78 4.50 -1.92
CA SER A 100 14.78 4.54 -0.85
C SER A 100 14.30 3.87 0.45
N PHE A 101 13.00 3.69 0.65
CA PHE A 101 12.43 2.98 1.80
C PHE A 101 12.14 1.50 1.53
N LEU A 102 12.12 1.03 0.27
CA LEU A 102 11.84 -0.37 -0.02
C LEU A 102 12.83 -1.38 0.61
N PRO A 103 14.12 -1.05 0.83
CA PRO A 103 15.02 -1.92 1.57
C PRO A 103 14.50 -2.34 2.97
N SER A 104 13.68 -1.54 3.65
CA SER A 104 13.14 -1.93 4.96
C SER A 104 11.99 -2.94 4.89
N LEU A 105 11.51 -3.27 3.70
CA LEU A 105 10.42 -4.23 3.46
C LEU A 105 10.90 -5.53 2.79
N VAL A 106 12.21 -5.68 2.52
CA VAL A 106 12.76 -6.89 1.88
C VAL A 106 12.55 -8.16 2.71
N GLU A 107 12.47 -8.03 4.04
CA GLU A 107 12.19 -9.12 4.98
C GLU A 107 10.74 -9.08 5.49
N ASP A 108 9.81 -8.44 4.78
CA ASP A 108 8.40 -8.44 5.18
C ASP A 108 7.90 -9.88 5.36
N LYS A 109 7.14 -10.14 6.42
CA LYS A 109 6.63 -11.48 6.74
C LYS A 109 5.78 -12.05 5.61
N GLU A 110 5.05 -11.22 4.89
CA GLU A 110 4.13 -11.66 3.85
C GLU A 110 4.79 -11.66 2.47
N PRO A 111 4.82 -12.81 1.77
CA PRO A 111 5.48 -12.88 0.47
C PRO A 111 4.90 -11.92 -0.57
N ILE A 112 3.60 -11.62 -0.51
CA ILE A 112 2.98 -10.66 -1.45
C ILE A 112 3.59 -9.26 -1.33
N VAL A 113 3.98 -8.84 -0.12
CA VAL A 113 4.69 -7.57 0.09
C VAL A 113 6.10 -7.66 -0.49
N ARG A 114 6.82 -8.76 -0.23
CA ARG A 114 8.17 -8.98 -0.78
C ARG A 114 8.19 -9.09 -2.30
N ILE A 115 7.14 -9.62 -2.94
CA ILE A 115 6.96 -9.62 -4.40
C ILE A 115 6.90 -8.16 -4.89
N MET A 116 6.02 -7.34 -4.29
CA MET A 116 5.91 -5.92 -4.66
C MET A 116 7.23 -5.15 -4.45
N VAL A 117 7.97 -5.46 -3.38
CA VAL A 117 9.32 -4.93 -3.15
C VAL A 117 10.25 -5.35 -4.27
N ALA A 118 10.36 -6.65 -4.61
CA ALA A 118 11.20 -7.14 -5.69
C ALA A 118 10.83 -6.56 -7.06
N GLU A 119 9.57 -6.18 -7.28
CA GLU A 119 9.10 -5.52 -8.50
C GLU A 119 9.49 -4.05 -8.62
N ARG A 120 9.73 -3.35 -7.49
CA ARG A 120 10.01 -1.90 -7.49
C ARG A 120 11.39 -1.48 -6.97
N ILE A 121 12.00 -2.25 -6.08
CA ILE A 121 13.26 -1.90 -5.42
C ILE A 121 14.36 -1.68 -6.46
N ASP A 122 15.33 -0.83 -6.14
CA ASP A 122 16.46 -0.60 -7.02
C ASP A 122 17.30 -1.88 -7.16
N GLU A 123 17.81 -2.08 -8.38
CA GLU A 123 18.34 -3.38 -8.81
C GLU A 123 19.55 -3.85 -7.98
N GLU A 124 20.28 -2.91 -7.36
CA GLU A 124 21.42 -3.21 -6.49
C GLU A 124 21.06 -4.03 -5.24
N TYR A 125 19.80 -3.96 -4.79
CA TYR A 125 19.29 -4.69 -3.62
C TYR A 125 18.69 -6.06 -3.99
N LEU A 126 18.46 -6.34 -5.27
CA LEU A 126 17.80 -7.60 -5.69
C LEU A 126 18.63 -8.85 -5.36
N LYS A 127 19.96 -8.70 -5.23
CA LYS A 127 20.86 -9.78 -4.79
C LYS A 127 20.52 -10.30 -3.38
N ASP A 128 19.95 -9.46 -2.52
CA ASP A 128 19.63 -9.82 -1.14
C ASP A 128 18.38 -10.71 -1.07
N MET A 129 17.57 -10.71 -2.14
CA MET A 129 16.30 -11.45 -2.23
C MET A 129 16.41 -12.76 -3.04
N VAL A 130 17.59 -13.12 -3.57
CA VAL A 130 17.75 -14.33 -4.43
C VAL A 130 17.53 -15.64 -3.69
N LYS A 131 17.62 -15.63 -2.35
CA LYS A 131 17.39 -16.79 -1.48
C LYS A 131 16.04 -16.75 -0.77
N ASP A 132 15.12 -15.86 -1.19
CA ASP A 132 13.80 -15.78 -0.60
C ASP A 132 13.12 -17.15 -0.57
N GLY A 133 12.47 -17.51 0.54
CA GLY A 133 11.78 -18.79 0.67
C GLY A 133 10.65 -18.98 -0.34
N GLU A 134 10.01 -17.90 -0.78
CA GLU A 134 8.88 -17.93 -1.71
C GLU A 134 9.34 -17.92 -3.19
N PRO A 135 9.04 -18.95 -3.98
CA PRO A 135 9.34 -18.99 -5.41
C PRO A 135 8.84 -17.78 -6.21
N LEU A 136 7.68 -17.23 -5.88
CA LEU A 136 7.15 -16.06 -6.59
C LEU A 136 7.96 -14.79 -6.34
N VAL A 137 8.55 -14.63 -5.14
CA VAL A 137 9.50 -13.53 -4.87
C VAL A 137 10.75 -13.72 -5.72
N ARG A 138 11.35 -14.92 -5.70
CA ARG A 138 12.54 -15.23 -6.51
C ARG A 138 12.27 -15.08 -8.01
N LYS A 139 11.04 -15.35 -8.47
CA LYS A 139 10.62 -15.10 -9.86
C LYS A 139 10.58 -13.60 -10.18
N ALA A 140 10.05 -12.77 -9.27
CA ALA A 140 10.09 -11.31 -9.42
C ALA A 140 11.54 -10.78 -9.46
N VAL A 141 12.41 -11.31 -8.59
CA VAL A 141 13.86 -11.03 -8.60
C VAL A 141 14.47 -11.43 -9.93
N ALA A 142 14.24 -12.66 -10.42
CA ALA A 142 14.80 -13.17 -11.67
C ALA A 142 14.45 -12.33 -12.89
N LYS A 143 13.28 -11.66 -12.90
CA LYS A 143 12.87 -10.77 -13.98
C LYS A 143 13.71 -9.49 -14.05
N ARG A 144 14.22 -8.99 -12.92
CA ARG A 144 14.82 -7.65 -12.81
C ARG A 144 16.29 -7.63 -12.40
N ILE A 145 16.79 -8.68 -11.74
CA ILE A 145 18.16 -8.69 -11.22
C ILE A 145 19.17 -8.41 -12.34
N PRO A 146 20.24 -7.62 -12.12
CA PRO A 146 21.24 -7.34 -13.15
C PRO A 146 21.78 -8.65 -13.75
N ALA A 147 21.97 -8.68 -15.07
CA ALA A 147 22.32 -9.90 -15.81
C ALA A 147 23.56 -10.61 -15.24
N GLN A 148 24.54 -9.83 -14.76
CA GLN A 148 25.75 -10.34 -14.12
C GLN A 148 25.50 -11.18 -12.87
N TYR A 149 24.34 -11.10 -12.21
CA TYR A 149 23.98 -11.89 -11.03
C TYR A 149 22.94 -12.98 -11.31
N LEU A 150 22.43 -13.04 -12.54
CA LEU A 150 21.34 -13.96 -12.90
C LEU A 150 21.73 -15.44 -12.74
N PHE A 151 23.03 -15.74 -12.84
CA PHE A 151 23.56 -17.09 -12.59
C PHE A 151 23.27 -17.62 -11.18
N LEU A 152 23.03 -16.75 -10.20
CA LEU A 152 22.67 -17.14 -8.83
C LEU A 152 21.34 -17.90 -8.77
N LEU A 153 20.47 -17.73 -9.77
CA LEU A 153 19.14 -18.35 -9.85
C LEU A 153 19.09 -19.48 -10.90
N ARG A 154 20.21 -19.85 -11.53
CA ARG A 154 20.24 -20.84 -12.63
C ARG A 154 19.72 -22.22 -12.21
N ASN A 155 20.02 -22.61 -10.98
CA ASN A 155 19.62 -23.89 -10.39
C ASN A 155 18.48 -23.73 -9.38
N ASP A 156 17.66 -22.68 -9.52
CA ASP A 156 16.50 -22.48 -8.64
C ASP A 156 15.61 -23.73 -8.65
N ALA A 157 15.05 -24.10 -7.49
CA ALA A 157 14.15 -25.24 -7.37
C ALA A 157 12.87 -25.07 -8.22
N SER A 158 12.40 -23.83 -8.39
CA SER A 158 11.22 -23.51 -9.20
C SER A 158 11.56 -23.47 -10.68
N GLU A 159 10.88 -24.29 -11.47
CA GLU A 159 10.96 -24.27 -12.93
C GLU A 159 10.61 -22.88 -13.50
N SER A 160 9.61 -22.22 -12.92
CA SER A 160 9.19 -20.89 -13.40
C SER A 160 10.28 -19.82 -13.22
N VAL A 161 11.16 -19.97 -12.23
CA VAL A 161 12.33 -19.10 -12.04
C VAL A 161 13.41 -19.46 -13.05
N ARG A 162 13.71 -20.76 -13.21
CA ARG A 162 14.70 -21.24 -14.20
C ARG A 162 14.33 -20.81 -15.62
N ASN A 163 13.05 -20.84 -15.99
CA ASN A 163 12.58 -20.41 -17.31
C ASN A 163 12.87 -18.92 -17.56
N ILE A 164 12.65 -18.05 -16.57
CA ILE A 164 13.00 -16.62 -16.66
C ILE A 164 14.52 -16.44 -16.80
N VAL A 165 15.31 -17.24 -16.07
CA VAL A 165 16.78 -17.20 -16.17
C VAL A 165 17.25 -17.60 -17.57
N SER A 166 16.76 -18.72 -18.10
CA SER A 166 17.09 -19.19 -19.45
C SER A 166 16.71 -18.16 -20.51
N GLU A 167 15.48 -17.61 -20.43
CA GLU A 167 15.00 -16.59 -21.36
C GLU A 167 15.91 -15.35 -21.37
N ARG A 168 16.26 -14.83 -20.18
CA ARG A 168 17.11 -13.63 -20.05
C ARG A 168 18.58 -13.87 -20.42
N LEU A 169 19.09 -15.10 -20.25
CA LEU A 169 20.44 -15.48 -20.68
C LEU A 169 20.51 -15.94 -22.15
N LYS A 170 19.36 -16.08 -22.83
CA LYS A 170 19.24 -16.67 -24.17
C LYS A 170 19.84 -18.09 -24.24
N LEU A 171 19.59 -18.89 -23.20
CA LEU A 171 20.02 -20.30 -23.09
C LEU A 171 18.88 -21.25 -23.46
#